data_AF-A0A817SGA0-F1
#
_entry.id   AF-A0A817SGA0-F1
#
_cell.length_a   1.000
_cell.length_b   1.000
_cell.length_c   1.000
_cell.angle_alpha   90.00
_cell.angle_beta   90.00
_cell.angle_gamma   90.00
#
_symmetry.space_group_name_H-M   'P 1'
#
loop_
_entity.id
_entity.type
_entity.pdbx_description
1 polymer ?
#
loop_
_entity_poly.entity_id
_entity_poly.type
_entity_poly.pdbx_seq_one_letter_code
_entity_poly.pdbx_strand_id
1 'polypeptide(L)'
;MTTMFMGSVSSCSLRSVKLFTFGCTLAVVLMTFQYEHKLRLFNSPRLMLTLPSLSLISICGFGAALVGFLYPMVITTMERTSFLEHDNSVVRKSEVCKSVVIFLGINHLCVKIPFQSDLHFTLTLAFFCIAFWWWFDRSIINFIFSILISLILTMTIEILLRAGALQYTYSDFYLKTCVPCLTFAGAILTIQIIKLLSQPPGQPSSTLDIPNEQEHIKND
;
A
#
# COMPACT_ATOMS: atom_id res chain seq x y z
N MET A 1 10.52 34.14 2.59
CA MET A 1 9.35 33.24 2.46
C MET A 1 9.44 32.33 1.22
N THR A 2 9.91 32.81 0.06
CA THR A 2 10.08 32.00 -1.18
C THR A 2 11.20 30.95 -1.11
N THR A 3 12.28 31.19 -0.35
CA THR A 3 13.40 30.25 -0.21
C THR A 3 13.07 29.02 0.66
N MET A 4 12.18 29.15 1.64
CA MET A 4 11.63 28.00 2.39
C MET A 4 10.74 27.10 1.52
N PHE A 5 9.97 27.69 0.58
CA PHE A 5 9.14 26.94 -0.36
C PHE A 5 9.98 26.11 -1.35
N MET A 6 11.08 26.65 -1.90
CA MET A 6 11.95 25.90 -2.83
C MET A 6 12.67 24.71 -2.17
N GLY A 7 13.09 24.84 -0.92
CA GLY A 7 13.65 23.72 -0.15
C GLY A 7 12.63 22.62 0.14
N SER A 8 11.37 22.99 0.41
CA SER A 8 10.26 22.06 0.64
C SER A 8 9.81 21.35 -0.64
N VAL A 9 9.77 22.05 -1.79
CA VAL A 9 9.38 21.47 -3.09
C VAL A 9 10.41 20.44 -3.57
N SER A 10 11.70 20.71 -3.39
CA SER A 10 12.77 19.78 -3.79
C SER A 10 12.73 18.48 -2.97
N SER A 11 12.43 18.59 -1.67
CA SER A 11 12.27 17.43 -0.79
C SER A 11 10.96 16.67 -1.02
N CYS A 12 9.88 17.37 -1.41
CA CYS A 12 8.63 16.76 -1.84
C CYS A 12 8.80 15.97 -3.15
N SER A 13 9.51 16.55 -4.13
CA SER A 13 9.81 15.90 -5.42
C SER A 13 10.63 14.62 -5.25
N LEU A 14 11.67 14.63 -4.41
CA LEU A 14 12.47 13.45 -4.11
C LEU A 14 11.64 12.34 -3.42
N ARG A 15 10.72 12.72 -2.52
CA ARG A 15 9.79 11.76 -1.89
C ARG A 15 8.88 11.12 -2.93
N SER A 16 8.27 11.91 -3.81
CA SER A 16 7.41 11.40 -4.89
C SER A 16 8.16 10.44 -5.83
N VAL A 17 9.41 10.72 -6.19
CA VAL A 17 10.22 9.80 -7.03
C VAL A 17 10.50 8.47 -6.32
N LYS A 18 10.83 8.50 -5.01
CA LYS A 18 11.02 7.28 -4.21
C LYS A 18 9.74 6.45 -4.13
N LEU A 19 8.59 7.11 -3.93
CA LEU A 19 7.27 6.48 -3.87
C LEU A 19 6.85 5.91 -5.22
N PHE A 20 7.12 6.63 -6.32
CA PHE A 20 6.87 6.13 -7.68
C PHE A 20 7.66 4.85 -7.94
N THR A 21 8.97 4.85 -7.63
CA THR A 21 9.83 3.68 -7.82
C THR A 21 9.37 2.51 -6.97
N PHE A 22 8.98 2.75 -5.72
CA PHE A 22 8.42 1.74 -4.83
C PHE A 22 7.08 1.18 -5.35
N GLY A 23 6.17 2.04 -5.81
CA GLY A 23 4.90 1.65 -6.40
C GLY A 23 5.06 0.79 -7.65
N CYS A 24 5.96 1.17 -8.56
CA CYS A 24 6.31 0.36 -9.73
C CYS A 24 6.89 -1.01 -9.32
N THR A 25 7.76 -1.04 -8.32
CA THR A 25 8.37 -2.28 -7.83
C THR A 25 7.31 -3.22 -7.23
N LEU A 26 6.44 -2.70 -6.37
CA LEU A 26 5.32 -3.47 -5.83
C LEU A 26 4.41 -3.98 -6.95
N ALA A 27 4.04 -3.14 -7.92
CA ALA A 27 3.20 -3.55 -9.04
C ALA A 27 3.82 -4.73 -9.80
N VAL A 28 5.12 -4.69 -10.08
CA VAL A 28 5.84 -5.80 -10.72
C VAL A 28 5.78 -7.06 -9.85
N VAL A 29 6.04 -6.97 -8.54
CA VAL A 29 5.98 -8.13 -7.63
C VAL A 29 4.58 -8.76 -7.60
N LEU A 30 3.53 -7.94 -7.51
CA LEU A 30 2.14 -8.42 -7.52
C LEU A 30 1.80 -9.11 -8.84
N MET A 31 2.28 -8.56 -9.97
CA MET A 31 2.12 -9.16 -11.28
C MET A 31 2.85 -10.50 -11.39
N THR A 32 4.07 -10.60 -10.87
CA THR A 32 4.82 -11.86 -10.82
C THR A 32 4.09 -12.92 -10.00
N PHE A 33 3.54 -12.57 -8.82
CA PHE A 33 2.74 -13.52 -8.04
C PHE A 33 1.47 -13.97 -8.75
N GLN A 34 0.79 -13.03 -9.44
CA GLN A 34 -0.37 -13.36 -10.26
C GLN A 34 0.00 -14.26 -11.46
N TYR A 35 1.21 -14.13 -11.99
CA TYR A 35 1.73 -14.92 -13.11
C TYR A 35 2.12 -16.34 -12.71
N GLU A 36 2.96 -16.48 -11.68
CA GLU A 36 3.48 -17.78 -11.20
C GLU A 36 2.35 -18.74 -10.82
N HIS A 37 1.28 -18.24 -10.20
CA HIS A 37 0.15 -19.08 -9.80
C HIS A 37 -0.82 -19.43 -10.95
N LYS A 38 -0.76 -18.72 -12.09
CA LYS A 38 -1.65 -18.88 -13.25
C LYS A 38 -1.00 -19.51 -14.48
N LEU A 39 0.26 -19.96 -14.38
CA LEU A 39 0.96 -20.76 -15.40
C LEU A 39 0.33 -22.14 -15.69
N ARG A 40 -0.87 -22.46 -15.16
CA ARG A 40 -1.65 -23.63 -15.61
C ARG A 40 -2.53 -23.39 -16.84
N LEU A 41 -2.64 -22.16 -17.38
CA LEU A 41 -3.56 -21.89 -18.51
C LEU A 41 -3.02 -21.07 -19.70
N PHE A 42 -1.84 -20.43 -19.64
CA PHE A 42 -1.34 -19.65 -20.79
C PHE A 42 0.13 -19.93 -21.16
N ASN A 43 0.27 -20.59 -22.32
CA ASN A 43 1.50 -20.89 -23.02
C ASN A 43 2.02 -19.66 -23.80
N SER A 44 2.69 -18.70 -23.15
CA SER A 44 3.69 -17.83 -23.83
C SER A 44 4.46 -16.91 -22.86
N PRO A 45 5.80 -17.08 -22.73
CA PRO A 45 6.66 -16.25 -21.86
C PRO A 45 6.97 -14.85 -22.43
N ARG A 46 6.43 -14.47 -23.59
CA ARG A 46 6.70 -13.19 -24.27
C ARG A 46 5.69 -12.08 -23.97
N LEU A 47 4.66 -12.37 -23.17
CA LEU A 47 3.57 -11.43 -22.89
C LEU A 47 3.75 -10.61 -21.60
N MET A 48 4.89 -10.75 -20.91
CA MET A 48 5.16 -10.07 -19.63
C MET A 48 5.30 -8.55 -19.79
N LEU A 49 5.59 -8.09 -21.02
CA LEU A 49 5.87 -6.69 -21.37
C LEU A 49 4.93 -6.16 -22.47
N THR A 50 3.67 -6.63 -22.49
CA THR A 50 2.69 -6.11 -23.43
C THR A 50 2.19 -4.72 -22.97
N LEU A 51 1.88 -3.84 -23.94
CA LEU A 51 1.24 -2.52 -23.73
C LEU A 51 0.17 -2.47 -22.61
N PRO A 52 -0.72 -3.46 -22.46
CA PRO A 52 -1.63 -3.58 -21.31
C PRO A 52 -0.94 -3.69 -19.94
N SER A 53 0.10 -4.51 -19.77
CA SER A 53 0.77 -4.68 -18.46
C SER A 53 1.54 -3.43 -18.04
N LEU A 54 2.16 -2.72 -18.99
CA LEU A 54 2.80 -1.43 -18.73
C LEU A 54 1.80 -0.36 -18.26
N SER A 55 0.59 -0.37 -18.80
CA SER A 55 -0.44 0.61 -18.44
C SER A 55 -0.84 0.46 -16.97
N LEU A 56 -0.96 -0.77 -16.46
CA LEU A 56 -1.29 -1.03 -15.06
C LEU A 56 -0.12 -0.71 -14.10
N ILE A 57 1.12 -1.02 -14.50
CA ILE A 57 2.33 -0.63 -13.74
C ILE A 57 2.40 0.91 -13.63
N SER A 58 2.16 1.61 -14.73
CA SER A 58 2.14 3.07 -14.77
C SER A 58 1.04 3.66 -13.88
N ILE A 59 -0.16 3.08 -13.87
CA ILE A 59 -1.27 3.53 -13.01
C ILE A 59 -0.93 3.37 -11.53
N CYS A 60 -0.33 2.24 -11.14
CA CYS A 60 0.05 2.00 -9.74
C CYS A 60 1.17 2.96 -9.30
N GLY A 61 2.21 3.14 -10.12
CA GLY A 61 3.27 4.10 -9.86
C GLY A 61 2.76 5.54 -9.78
N PHE A 62 1.89 5.94 -10.71
CA PHE A 62 1.27 7.27 -10.71
C PHE A 62 0.37 7.48 -9.49
N GLY A 63 -0.42 6.48 -9.09
CA GLY A 63 -1.22 6.52 -7.87
C GLY A 63 -0.36 6.72 -6.62
N ALA A 64 0.77 6.01 -6.50
CA ALA A 64 1.70 6.18 -5.39
C ALA A 64 2.35 7.57 -5.36
N ALA A 65 2.72 8.11 -6.53
CA ALA A 65 3.25 9.46 -6.66
C ALA A 65 2.22 10.53 -6.29
N LEU A 66 0.96 10.35 -6.73
CA LEU A 66 -0.16 11.23 -6.42
C LEU A 66 -0.45 11.26 -4.92
N VAL A 67 -0.46 10.10 -4.26
CA VAL A 67 -0.59 10.01 -2.80
C VAL A 67 0.58 10.71 -2.10
N GLY A 68 1.81 10.50 -2.57
CA GLY A 68 3.01 11.20 -2.08
C GLY A 68 2.92 12.72 -2.15
N PHE A 69 2.24 13.24 -3.17
CA PHE A 69 2.05 14.67 -3.39
C PHE A 69 0.85 15.24 -2.62
N LEU A 70 -0.28 14.54 -2.58
CA LEU A 70 -1.51 15.00 -1.93
C LEU A 70 -1.47 14.89 -0.40
N TYR A 71 -0.82 13.86 0.13
CA TYR A 71 -0.74 13.62 1.57
C TYR A 71 -0.23 14.83 2.39
N PRO A 72 0.91 15.50 2.02
CA PRO A 72 1.37 16.69 2.75
C PRO A 72 0.40 17.89 2.65
N MET A 73 -0.40 17.99 1.59
CA MET A 73 -1.41 19.04 1.47
C MET A 73 -2.60 18.77 2.39
N VAL A 74 -3.01 17.51 2.50
CA VAL A 74 -4.10 17.10 3.41
C VAL A 74 -3.69 17.31 4.85
N ILE A 75 -2.49 16.87 5.26
CA ILE A 75 -2.05 16.99 6.65
C ILE A 75 -1.88 18.45 7.08
N THR A 76 -1.31 19.31 6.23
CA THR A 76 -1.15 20.75 6.53
C THR A 76 -2.49 21.48 6.61
N THR A 77 -3.46 21.09 5.78
CA THR A 77 -4.82 21.64 5.83
C THR A 77 -5.54 21.20 7.12
N MET A 78 -5.40 19.93 7.51
CA MET A 78 -6.05 19.37 8.70
C MET A 78 -5.42 19.86 10.02
N GLU A 79 -4.10 20.08 10.03
CA GLU A 79 -3.35 20.63 11.17
C GLU A 79 -3.77 22.09 11.46
N ARG A 80 -4.09 22.86 10.41
CA ARG A 80 -4.66 24.20 10.53
C ARG A 80 -6.06 24.21 11.17
N THR A 81 -6.83 23.14 11.05
CA THR A 81 -8.23 23.04 11.54
C THR A 81 -8.36 22.42 12.93
N SER A 82 -7.27 22.29 13.70
CA SER A 82 -7.24 21.82 15.10
C SER A 82 -7.88 20.45 15.40
N PHE A 83 -8.22 19.67 14.38
CA PHE A 83 -8.76 18.30 14.51
C PHE A 83 -7.68 17.23 14.67
N LEU A 84 -6.40 17.59 14.47
CA LEU A 84 -5.25 16.71 14.59
C LEU A 84 -4.48 17.01 15.88
N GLU A 85 -5.00 16.51 17.00
CA GLU A 85 -4.17 16.34 18.19
C GLU A 85 -3.21 15.16 17.92
N HIS A 86 -2.11 15.47 17.25
CA HIS A 86 -0.84 14.76 17.30
C HIS A 86 -0.87 13.23 17.03
N ASP A 87 -1.35 12.78 15.88
CA ASP A 87 -0.96 11.46 15.34
C ASP A 87 0.45 11.52 14.72
N ASN A 88 1.44 11.99 15.48
CA ASN A 88 2.86 11.83 15.16
C ASN A 88 3.35 10.46 15.65
N SER A 89 2.57 9.41 15.37
CA SER A 89 2.99 8.06 15.66
C SER A 89 4.25 7.76 14.87
N VAL A 90 5.33 7.46 15.61
CA VAL A 90 6.64 7.14 15.04
C VAL A 90 6.52 5.79 14.34
N VAL A 91 6.29 5.83 13.04
CA VAL A 91 6.32 4.64 12.18
C VAL A 91 7.72 4.03 12.20
N ARG A 92 7.85 2.84 12.77
CA ARG A 92 9.09 2.07 12.73
C ARG A 92 9.22 1.36 11.39
N LYS A 93 10.45 1.23 10.89
CA LYS A 93 10.77 0.44 9.68
C LYS A 93 10.24 -1.00 9.77
N SER A 94 10.20 -1.58 10.97
CA SER A 94 9.64 -2.92 11.21
C SER A 94 8.15 -3.01 10.90
N GLU A 95 7.37 -1.98 11.23
CA GLU A 95 5.92 -1.96 10.97
C GLU A 95 5.63 -1.77 9.48
N VAL A 96 6.46 -1.00 8.78
CA VAL A 96 6.41 -0.92 7.32
C VAL A 96 6.73 -2.27 6.68
N CYS A 97 7.75 -2.98 7.16
CA CYS A 97 8.06 -4.31 6.63
C CYS A 97 6.91 -5.31 6.87
N LYS A 98 6.32 -5.32 8.08
CA LYS A 98 5.15 -6.16 8.39
C LYS A 98 3.97 -5.84 7.49
N SER A 99 3.66 -4.58 7.24
CA SER A 99 2.55 -4.19 6.36
C SER A 99 2.80 -4.60 4.90
N VAL A 100 4.04 -4.50 4.39
CA VAL A 100 4.40 -5.04 3.08
C VAL A 100 4.14 -6.54 3.01
N VAL A 101 4.60 -7.31 4.02
CA VAL A 101 4.43 -8.78 4.04
C VAL A 101 2.95 -9.16 4.08
N ILE A 102 2.15 -8.51 4.93
CA ILE A 102 0.70 -8.77 5.00
C ILE A 102 0.01 -8.38 3.69
N PHE A 103 0.39 -7.27 3.07
CA PHE A 103 -0.12 -6.84 1.77
C PHE A 103 0.15 -7.87 0.67
N LEU A 104 1.38 -8.39 0.59
CA LEU A 104 1.73 -9.48 -0.32
C LEU A 104 0.95 -10.76 -0.01
N GLY A 105 0.72 -11.05 1.29
CA GLY A 105 -0.11 -12.15 1.74
C GLY A 105 -1.56 -12.05 1.28
N ILE A 106 -2.17 -10.86 1.37
CA ILE A 106 -3.53 -10.59 0.86
C ILE A 106 -3.57 -10.78 -0.65
N ASN A 107 -2.58 -10.24 -1.38
CA ASN A 107 -2.49 -10.44 -2.83
C ASN A 107 -2.38 -11.92 -3.21
N HIS A 108 -1.54 -12.68 -2.50
CA HIS A 108 -1.41 -14.11 -2.71
C HIS A 108 -2.72 -14.86 -2.36
N LEU A 109 -3.44 -14.45 -1.31
CA LEU A 109 -4.76 -14.97 -0.95
C LEU A 109 -5.78 -14.81 -2.09
N CYS A 110 -5.81 -13.61 -2.68
CA CYS A 110 -6.69 -13.25 -3.80
C CYS A 110 -6.46 -14.13 -5.03
N VAL A 111 -5.24 -14.61 -5.24
CA VAL A 111 -4.88 -15.44 -6.39
C VAL A 111 -5.06 -16.93 -6.09
N LYS A 112 -4.73 -17.36 -4.87
CA LYS A 112 -4.59 -18.78 -4.53
C LYS A 112 -5.86 -19.44 -4.01
N ILE A 113 -6.75 -18.73 -3.33
CA ILE A 113 -7.89 -19.38 -2.65
C ILE A 113 -9.14 -19.36 -3.53
N PRO A 114 -9.54 -20.50 -4.13
CA PRO A 114 -10.87 -20.66 -4.69
C PRO A 114 -11.86 -20.83 -3.54
N PHE A 115 -12.49 -19.72 -3.13
CA PHE A 115 -13.61 -19.83 -2.19
C PHE A 115 -14.81 -20.46 -2.91
N GLN A 116 -15.54 -21.35 -2.24
CA GLN A 116 -16.76 -21.94 -2.78
C GLN A 116 -17.91 -20.94 -2.89
N SER A 117 -17.86 -19.86 -2.09
CA SER A 117 -18.92 -18.87 -1.97
C SER A 117 -18.36 -17.46 -2.03
N ASP A 118 -18.90 -16.67 -2.96
CA ASP A 118 -18.55 -15.27 -3.21
C ASP A 118 -18.70 -14.35 -1.97
N LEU A 119 -19.65 -14.68 -1.10
CA LEU A 119 -19.89 -13.97 0.16
C LEU A 119 -18.75 -14.15 1.18
N HIS A 120 -18.25 -15.38 1.33
CA HIS A 120 -17.14 -15.68 2.26
C HIS A 120 -15.87 -14.97 1.84
N PHE A 121 -15.65 -14.86 0.53
CA PHE A 121 -14.50 -14.14 -0.02
C PHE A 121 -14.53 -12.65 0.30
N THR A 122 -15.66 -12.00 0.02
CA THR A 122 -15.84 -10.56 0.27
C THR A 122 -15.75 -10.24 1.76
N LEU A 123 -16.35 -11.08 2.63
CA LEU A 123 -16.29 -10.90 4.08
C LEU A 123 -14.86 -11.02 4.61
N THR A 124 -14.11 -12.01 4.13
CA THR A 124 -12.70 -12.22 4.51
C THR A 124 -11.87 -11.00 4.13
N LEU A 125 -12.10 -10.46 2.94
CA LEU A 125 -11.38 -9.30 2.43
C LEU A 125 -11.74 -8.02 3.19
N ALA A 126 -13.01 -7.84 3.55
CA ALA A 126 -13.47 -6.74 4.40
C ALA A 126 -12.83 -6.83 5.80
N PHE A 127 -12.75 -8.03 6.37
CA PHE A 127 -12.04 -8.26 7.63
C PHE A 127 -10.56 -7.87 7.52
N PHE A 128 -9.88 -8.23 6.43
CA PHE A 128 -8.50 -7.81 6.19
C PHE A 128 -8.36 -6.29 6.09
N CYS A 129 -9.26 -5.58 5.40
CA CYS A 129 -9.23 -4.11 5.34
C CYS A 129 -9.34 -3.48 6.74
N ILE A 130 -10.27 -3.97 7.57
CA ILE A 130 -10.47 -3.48 8.94
C ILE A 130 -9.26 -3.82 9.81
N ALA A 131 -8.74 -5.03 9.71
CA ALA A 131 -7.54 -5.46 10.43
C ALA A 131 -6.32 -4.63 10.02
N PHE A 132 -6.14 -4.35 8.73
CA PHE A 132 -5.03 -3.56 8.21
C PHE A 132 -5.07 -2.12 8.73
N TRP A 133 -6.27 -1.52 8.76
CA TRP A 133 -6.49 -0.22 9.38
C TRP A 133 -6.15 -0.27 10.88
N TRP A 134 -6.73 -1.20 11.61
CA TRP A 134 -6.55 -1.30 13.06
C TRP A 134 -5.10 -1.54 13.49
N TRP A 135 -4.35 -2.38 12.75
CA TRP A 135 -2.99 -2.77 13.12
C TRP A 135 -1.94 -1.72 12.79
N PHE A 136 -2.11 -1.00 11.68
CA PHE A 136 -1.06 -0.14 11.15
C PHE A 136 -1.38 1.35 11.23
N ASP A 137 -2.65 1.73 11.14
CA ASP A 137 -3.03 3.13 11.02
C ASP A 137 -4.32 3.38 11.81
N ARG A 138 -4.19 3.60 13.12
CA ARG A 138 -5.34 3.96 13.98
C ARG A 138 -6.01 5.29 13.61
N SER A 139 -5.47 6.02 12.63
CA SER A 139 -5.99 7.31 12.21
C SER A 139 -7.21 7.17 11.28
N ILE A 140 -8.30 7.80 11.67
CA ILE A 140 -9.53 7.91 10.86
C ILE A 140 -9.28 8.76 9.61
N ILE A 141 -8.40 9.76 9.68
CA ILE A 141 -8.08 10.63 8.53
C ILE A 141 -7.38 9.84 7.43
N ASN A 142 -6.37 9.04 7.80
CA ASN A 142 -5.66 8.22 6.82
C ASN A 142 -6.55 7.13 6.23
N PHE A 143 -7.52 6.63 7.01
CA PHE A 143 -8.55 5.70 6.53
C PHE A 143 -9.42 6.33 5.46
N ILE A 144 -10.02 7.48 5.74
CA ILE A 144 -10.90 8.19 4.79
C ILE A 144 -10.11 8.57 3.54
N PHE A 145 -8.90 9.09 3.69
CA PHE A 145 -8.04 9.45 2.57
C PHE A 145 -7.71 8.23 1.70
N SER A 146 -7.41 7.08 2.31
CA SER A 146 -7.13 5.84 1.59
C SER A 146 -8.36 5.29 0.86
N ILE A 147 -9.56 5.42 1.44
CA ILE A 147 -10.82 5.07 0.75
C ILE A 147 -11.00 5.94 -0.50
N LEU A 148 -10.82 7.25 -0.39
CA LEU A 148 -10.99 8.17 -1.51
C LEU A 148 -10.02 7.86 -2.66
N ILE A 149 -8.73 7.67 -2.33
CA ILE A 149 -7.73 7.29 -3.33
C ILE A 149 -8.03 5.92 -3.93
N SER A 150 -8.41 4.94 -3.12
CA SER A 150 -8.75 3.60 -3.58
C SER A 150 -9.94 3.62 -4.55
N LEU A 151 -10.95 4.45 -4.28
CA LEU A 151 -12.10 4.63 -5.16
C LEU A 151 -11.66 5.21 -6.51
N ILE A 152 -10.86 6.28 -6.51
CA ILE A 152 -10.35 6.92 -7.74
C ILE A 152 -9.53 5.93 -8.57
N LEU A 153 -8.63 5.19 -7.91
CA LEU A 153 -7.75 4.22 -8.58
C LEU A 153 -8.54 3.04 -9.14
N THR A 154 -9.50 2.51 -8.38
CA THR A 154 -10.39 1.43 -8.83
C THR A 154 -11.24 1.89 -10.02
N MET A 155 -11.82 3.08 -9.96
CA MET A 155 -12.58 3.64 -11.08
C MET A 155 -11.71 3.81 -12.33
N THR A 156 -10.46 4.25 -12.18
CA THR A 156 -9.51 4.37 -13.29
C THR A 156 -9.21 3.01 -13.92
N ILE A 157 -8.99 1.98 -13.09
CA ILE A 157 -8.76 0.60 -13.54
C ILE A 157 -10.00 0.07 -14.27
N GLU A 158 -11.19 0.27 -13.73
CA GLU A 158 -12.46 -0.14 -14.33
C GLU A 158 -12.74 0.56 -15.67
N ILE A 159 -12.44 1.84 -15.79
CA ILE A 159 -12.53 2.58 -17.07
C ILE A 159 -11.56 1.98 -18.09
N LEU A 160 -10.34 1.65 -17.69
CA LEU A 160 -9.33 1.10 -18.58
C LEU A 160 -9.65 -0.34 -19.04
N LEU A 161 -10.25 -1.14 -18.14
CA LEU A 161 -10.82 -2.45 -18.47
C LEU A 161 -11.95 -2.31 -19.50
N ARG A 162 -12.87 -1.35 -19.31
CA ARG A 162 -13.95 -1.07 -20.27
C ARG A 162 -13.45 -0.54 -21.61
N ALA A 163 -12.36 0.22 -21.62
CA ALA A 163 -11.73 0.71 -22.85
C ALA A 163 -10.98 -0.38 -23.64
N GLY A 164 -10.87 -1.61 -23.11
CA GLY A 164 -10.17 -2.73 -23.75
C GLY A 164 -8.64 -2.63 -23.70
N ALA A 165 -8.10 -1.64 -23.00
CA ALA A 165 -6.65 -1.43 -22.83
C ALA A 165 -6.04 -2.35 -21.76
N LEU A 166 -6.87 -2.96 -20.90
CA LEU A 166 -6.49 -4.06 -20.02
C LEU A 166 -7.33 -5.28 -20.37
N GLN A 167 -6.68 -6.37 -20.78
CA GLN A 167 -7.35 -7.67 -20.99
C GLN A 167 -6.97 -8.61 -19.85
N TYR A 168 -7.82 -8.70 -18.84
CA TYR A 168 -7.70 -9.69 -17.77
C TYR A 168 -8.69 -10.83 -18.02
N THR A 169 -8.19 -11.98 -18.47
CA THR A 169 -8.98 -13.20 -18.65
C THR A 169 -9.03 -13.97 -17.32
N TYR A 170 -9.89 -13.56 -16.39
CA TYR A 170 -10.23 -14.34 -15.20
C TYR A 170 -11.63 -13.95 -14.70
N SER A 171 -12.30 -14.85 -13.94
CA SER A 171 -13.67 -14.65 -13.44
C SER A 171 -13.86 -13.24 -12.90
N ASP A 172 -14.68 -12.45 -13.62
CA ASP A 172 -14.84 -11.00 -13.43
C ASP A 172 -15.16 -10.64 -11.98
N PHE A 173 -15.82 -11.54 -11.26
CA PHE A 173 -16.25 -11.33 -9.88
C PHE A 173 -15.08 -11.26 -8.89
N TYR A 174 -14.15 -12.21 -8.94
CA TYR A 174 -13.04 -12.27 -7.98
C TYR A 174 -12.12 -11.07 -8.13
N LEU A 175 -11.81 -10.68 -9.37
CA LEU A 175 -10.94 -9.55 -9.64
C LEU A 175 -11.59 -8.23 -9.19
N LYS A 176 -12.89 -8.03 -9.49
CA LYS A 176 -13.65 -6.85 -9.08
C LYS A 176 -13.70 -6.67 -7.56
N THR A 177 -13.74 -7.76 -6.80
CA THR A 177 -13.74 -7.69 -5.34
C THR A 177 -12.32 -7.49 -4.78
N CYS A 178 -11.29 -8.07 -5.40
CA CYS A 178 -9.90 -7.94 -4.95
C CYS A 178 -9.31 -6.56 -5.17
N VAL A 179 -9.54 -5.98 -6.35
CA VAL A 179 -8.95 -4.71 -6.78
C VAL A 179 -9.16 -3.60 -5.73
N PRO A 180 -10.38 -3.28 -5.28
CA PRO A 180 -10.62 -2.20 -4.31
C PRO A 180 -9.95 -2.46 -2.95
N CYS A 181 -9.81 -3.71 -2.53
CA CYS A 181 -9.08 -4.05 -1.31
C CYS A 181 -7.58 -3.84 -1.48
N LEU A 182 -7.00 -4.33 -2.58
CA LEU A 182 -5.57 -4.19 -2.84
C LEU A 182 -5.18 -2.72 -3.03
N THR A 183 -6.00 -1.93 -3.72
CA THR A 183 -5.77 -0.49 -3.85
C THR A 183 -5.91 0.24 -2.52
N PHE A 184 -6.85 -0.19 -1.65
CA PHE A 184 -7.01 0.37 -0.30
C PHE A 184 -5.81 0.05 0.60
N ALA A 185 -5.42 -1.22 0.69
CA ALA A 185 -4.27 -1.64 1.50
C ALA A 185 -2.95 -1.03 0.97
N GLY A 186 -2.80 -0.93 -0.35
CA GLY A 186 -1.67 -0.26 -0.99
C GLY A 186 -1.60 1.24 -0.70
N ALA A 187 -2.74 1.93 -0.62
CA ALA A 187 -2.81 3.34 -0.22
C ALA A 187 -2.32 3.55 1.22
N ILE A 188 -2.80 2.73 2.17
CA ILE A 188 -2.36 2.77 3.58
C ILE A 188 -0.85 2.50 3.68
N LEU A 189 -0.32 1.50 2.96
CA LEU A 189 1.11 1.20 2.93
C LEU A 189 1.94 2.38 2.40
N THR A 190 1.46 3.03 1.34
CA THR A 190 2.12 4.20 0.75
C THR A 190 2.18 5.36 1.75
N ILE A 191 1.11 5.59 2.51
CA ILE A 191 1.05 6.61 3.57
C ILE A 191 2.05 6.31 4.69
N GLN A 192 2.17 5.05 5.13
CA GLN A 192 3.17 4.66 6.12
C GLN A 192 4.60 4.93 5.65
N ILE A 193 4.89 4.69 4.37
CA ILE A 193 6.20 4.97 3.77
C ILE A 193 6.45 6.48 3.69
N ILE A 194 5.43 7.28 3.37
CA ILE A 194 5.53 8.75 3.41
C ILE A 194 5.87 9.23 4.82
N LYS A 195 5.18 8.71 5.84
CA LYS A 195 5.47 9.00 7.25
C LYS A 195 6.91 8.61 7.60
N LEU A 196 7.37 7.42 7.20
CA LEU A 196 8.74 6.95 7.42
C LEU A 196 9.80 7.83 6.72
N LEU A 197 9.54 8.29 5.49
CA LEU A 197 10.45 9.17 4.74
C LEU A 197 10.46 10.61 5.26
N SER A 198 9.45 11.00 6.03
CA SER A 198 9.32 12.35 6.59
C SER A 198 9.92 12.47 7.99
N GLN A 199 10.26 11.36 8.63
CA GLN A 199 10.90 11.34 9.96
C GLN A 199 12.37 11.83 9.90
N PRO A 200 12.81 12.65 10.88
CA PRO A 200 14.21 13.06 10.98
C PRO A 200 15.11 11.87 11.39
N PRO A 201 16.36 11.79 10.87
CA PRO A 201 17.29 10.75 11.22
C PRO A 201 17.77 10.94 12.68
N GLY A 202 17.15 10.23 13.63
CA GLY A 202 17.58 10.32 15.04
C GLY A 202 16.61 9.82 16.10
N GLN A 203 15.40 9.35 15.78
CA GLN A 203 14.54 8.76 16.81
C GLN A 203 14.92 7.30 17.10
N PRO A 204 15.13 6.93 18.38
CA PRO A 204 15.61 5.62 18.76
C PRO A 204 14.56 4.57 18.44
N SER A 205 14.97 3.59 17.63
CA SER A 205 14.42 2.25 17.65
C SER A 205 14.59 1.70 19.06
N SER A 206 13.56 1.77 19.88
CA SER A 206 13.48 0.99 21.11
C SER A 206 13.52 -0.48 20.70
N THR A 207 14.75 -0.97 20.81
CA THR A 207 15.21 -2.35 20.92
C THR A 207 14.19 -3.16 21.70
N LEU A 208 13.99 -4.41 21.28
CA LEU A 208 13.41 -5.42 22.13
C LEU A 208 14.11 -5.39 23.50
N ASP A 209 13.43 -4.89 24.53
CA ASP A 209 13.68 -5.32 25.89
C ASP A 209 13.14 -6.75 25.99
N ILE A 210 14.00 -7.70 25.63
CA ILE A 210 13.87 -9.08 26.06
C ILE A 210 13.99 -9.02 27.60
N PRO A 211 13.04 -9.58 28.37
CA PRO A 211 13.20 -9.65 29.82
C PRO A 211 14.47 -10.43 30.10
N ASN A 212 15.39 -9.81 30.83
CA ASN A 212 16.63 -10.43 31.28
C ASN A 212 16.29 -11.48 32.34
N GLU A 213 15.78 -12.64 31.90
CA GLU A 213 15.55 -13.81 32.74
C GLU A 213 16.82 -14.68 32.71
N GLN A 214 17.92 -14.14 33.23
CA GLN A 214 19.09 -14.90 33.69
C GLN A 214 19.74 -14.19 34.88
N GLU A 215 19.05 -14.18 36.02
CA GLU A 215 19.68 -13.99 37.33
C GLU A 215 19.15 -15.02 38.34
N HIS A 216 19.15 -16.29 37.93
CA HIS A 216 19.07 -17.43 38.84
C HIS A 216 20.19 -18.39 38.44
N ILE A 217 20.95 -18.88 39.42
CA ILE A 217 22.18 -19.69 39.31
C ILE A 217 23.49 -18.87 39.24
N LYS A 218 23.73 -18.03 40.26
CA LYS A 218 25.01 -18.03 40.98
C LYS A 218 24.88 -17.17 42.24
N ASN A 219 24.88 -17.82 43.39
CA ASN A 219 25.11 -17.38 44.78
C ASN A 219 24.48 -18.51 45.61
N ASP A 220 25.28 -19.51 45.98
CA ASP A 220 25.93 -19.56 47.30
C ASP A 220 24.89 -19.58 48.43
#